data_AF-A0A9D5RBN0-F1
#
_entry.id   AF-A0A9D5RBN0-F1
#
_cell.length_a   1.000
_cell.length_b   1.000
_cell.length_c   1.000
_cell.angle_alpha   90.00
_cell.angle_beta   90.00
_cell.angle_gamma   90.00
#
_symmetry.space_group_name_H-M   'P 1'
#
loop_
_entity.id
_entity.type
_entity.pdbx_description
1 polymer ?
#
loop_
_entity_poly.entity_id
_entity_poly.type
_entity_poly.pdbx_seq_one_letter_code
_entity_poly.pdbx_strand_id
1 'polypeptide(L)'
;MKSHFAIYEQWPKSSECTKSSSHVKISAKHIWSECLELVEDYRHTSKNKELYEQRKQMKERVFAKAKEKYAMEYIFIKNFSAV
;
A
#
# COMPACT_ATOMS: atom_id res chain seq x y z
N MET A 1 -15.01 9.03 15.14
CA MET A 1 -15.92 8.02 14.57
C MET A 1 -17.07 7.68 15.54
N LYS A 2 -17.99 8.61 15.83
CA LYS A 2 -19.23 8.31 16.61
C LYS A 2 -20.50 8.77 15.90
N SER A 3 -20.38 9.47 14.77
CA SER A 3 -21.51 10.08 14.06
C SER A 3 -22.35 9.09 13.25
N HIS A 4 -21.83 7.90 12.96
CA HIS A 4 -22.53 6.93 12.10
C HIS A 4 -23.40 5.92 12.87
N PHE A 5 -23.25 5.81 14.19
CA PHE A 5 -23.97 4.80 14.99
C PHE A 5 -25.40 5.23 15.33
N ALA A 6 -25.61 6.52 15.63
CA ALA A 6 -26.91 7.04 16.08
C ALA A 6 -28.01 7.02 15.01
N ILE A 7 -27.65 6.93 13.72
CA ILE A 7 -28.62 7.01 12.61
C ILE A 7 -29.34 5.67 12.38
N TYR A 8 -28.75 4.55 12.81
CA TYR A 8 -29.29 3.22 12.53
C TYR A 8 -30.36 2.72 13.50
N GLU A 9 -30.49 3.31 14.70
CA GLU A 9 -31.54 2.92 15.67
C GLU A 9 -32.95 3.34 15.23
N GLN A 10 -33.08 4.36 14.38
CA GLN A 10 -34.37 4.86 13.89
C GLN A 10 -34.72 4.40 12.47
N TRP A 11 -33.89 3.55 11.83
CA TRP A 11 -34.15 3.14 10.45
C TRP A 11 -35.16 1.97 10.39
N PRO A 12 -36.32 2.14 9.73
CA PRO A 12 -37.43 1.18 9.76
C PRO A 12 -37.15 -0.17 9.07
N LYS A 13 -35.96 -0.35 8.48
CA LYS A 13 -35.52 -1.58 7.80
C LYS A 13 -34.27 -2.22 8.42
N SER A 14 -33.93 -1.88 9.67
CA SER A 14 -32.76 -2.44 10.36
C SER A 14 -32.77 -3.98 10.41
N SER A 15 -33.95 -4.58 10.52
CA SER A 15 -34.19 -6.03 10.48
C SER A 15 -33.89 -6.68 9.13
N GLU A 16 -34.00 -5.95 8.02
CA GLU A 16 -33.64 -6.42 6.67
C GLU A 16 -32.12 -6.32 6.43
N CYS A 17 -31.45 -5.36 7.07
CA CYS A 17 -30.05 -5.03 6.80
C CYS A 17 -29.03 -5.89 7.57
N THR A 18 -29.35 -6.35 8.79
CA THR A 18 -28.41 -7.13 9.62
C THR A 18 -29.13 -8.28 10.35
N LYS A 19 -28.67 -9.52 10.13
CA LYS A 19 -29.25 -10.75 10.73
C LYS A 19 -28.84 -11.00 12.19
N SER A 20 -27.98 -10.17 12.77
CA SER A 20 -27.56 -10.29 14.17
C SER A 20 -28.66 -9.81 15.11
N SER A 21 -28.86 -10.48 16.24
CA SER A 21 -29.87 -10.09 17.25
C SER A 21 -29.68 -8.67 17.79
N SER A 22 -28.47 -8.13 17.75
CA SER A 22 -28.16 -6.75 18.17
C SER A 22 -28.31 -5.73 17.04
N HIS A 23 -28.63 -6.15 15.81
CA HIS A 23 -28.66 -5.33 14.59
C HIS A 23 -27.39 -4.47 14.35
N VAL A 24 -26.25 -4.84 14.95
CA VAL A 24 -24.97 -4.16 14.77
C VAL A 24 -24.17 -4.85 13.66
N LYS A 25 -23.78 -4.09 12.63
CA LYS A 25 -22.82 -4.55 11.62
C LYS A 25 -21.42 -4.59 12.22
N ILE A 26 -20.87 -5.79 12.38
CA ILE A 26 -19.48 -5.99 12.82
C ILE A 26 -18.60 -6.08 11.57
N SER A 27 -17.69 -5.12 11.38
CA SER A 27 -16.64 -5.20 10.36
C SER A 27 -15.30 -5.46 11.02
N ALA A 28 -14.71 -6.63 10.76
CA ALA A 28 -13.31 -6.89 11.11
C ALA A 28 -12.41 -6.14 10.13
N LYS A 29 -11.69 -5.12 10.60
CA LYS A 29 -10.64 -4.45 9.82
C LYS A 29 -9.29 -4.75 10.44
N HIS A 30 -8.27 -4.89 9.59
CA HIS A 30 -6.89 -4.98 10.06
C HIS A 30 -6.48 -3.65 10.71
N ILE A 31 -5.69 -3.71 11.78
CA ILE A 31 -5.28 -2.53 12.56
C ILE A 31 -4.61 -1.48 11.67
N TRP A 32 -3.85 -1.91 10.66
CA TRP A 32 -3.16 -1.02 9.71
C TRP A 32 -3.91 -0.77 8.41
N SER A 33 -5.17 -1.19 8.29
CA SER A 33 -5.95 -0.99 7.06
C SER A 33 -6.02 0.48 6.67
N GLU A 34 -6.28 1.35 7.65
CA GLU A 34 -6.37 2.81 7.42
C GLU A 34 -5.01 3.40 7.02
N CYS A 35 -3.92 2.92 7.62
CA CYS A 35 -2.57 3.34 7.24
C CYS A 35 -2.21 2.89 5.83
N LEU A 36 -2.59 1.68 5.43
CA LEU A 36 -2.33 1.16 4.08
C LEU A 36 -3.08 1.94 3.01
N GLU A 37 -4.35 2.28 3.26
CA GLU A 37 -5.15 3.15 2.38
C GLU A 37 -4.46 4.50 2.17
N LEU A 38 -4.04 5.15 3.26
CA LEU A 38 -3.31 6.43 3.17
C LEU A 38 -2.01 6.33 2.38
N VAL A 39 -1.23 5.27 2.59
CA VAL A 39 0.03 5.06 1.86
C VAL A 39 -0.22 4.91 0.36
N GLU A 40 -1.30 4.22 -0.04
CA GLU A 40 -1.65 4.05 -1.45
C GLU A 40 -2.08 5.38 -2.08
N ASP A 41 -2.85 6.21 -1.37
CA ASP A 41 -3.20 7.56 -1.83
C ASP A 41 -1.94 8.41 -2.06
N TYR A 42 -0.98 8.36 -1.14
CA TYR A 42 0.30 9.04 -1.31
C TYR A 42 1.10 8.48 -2.47
N ARG A 43 1.05 7.18 -2.74
CA ARG A 43 1.80 6.54 -3.84
C ARG A 43 1.47 7.14 -5.20
N HIS A 44 0.21 7.51 -5.41
CA HIS A 44 -0.26 8.09 -6.66
C HIS A 44 -0.07 9.61 -6.77
N THR A 45 0.47 10.26 -5.73
CA THR A 45 0.75 11.70 -5.76
C THR A 45 1.89 12.02 -6.75
N SER A 46 1.73 13.10 -7.52
CA SER A 46 2.72 13.58 -8.51
C SER A 46 4.13 13.72 -7.94
N LYS A 47 4.24 14.33 -6.76
CA LYS A 47 5.50 14.48 -6.01
C LYS A 47 6.22 13.15 -5.79
N ASN A 48 5.49 12.10 -5.40
CA ASN A 48 6.09 10.80 -5.13
C ASN A 48 6.52 10.12 -6.43
N LYS A 49 5.75 10.27 -7.52
CA LYS A 49 6.14 9.78 -8.84
C LYS A 49 7.48 10.38 -9.30
N GLU A 50 7.65 11.69 -9.15
CA GLU A 50 8.91 12.38 -9.47
C GLU A 50 10.08 11.88 -8.59
N LEU A 51 9.87 11.74 -7.29
CA LEU A 51 10.88 11.20 -6.38
C LEU A 51 11.27 9.76 -6.74
N TYR A 52 10.32 8.92 -7.15
CA TYR A 52 10.61 7.56 -7.60
C TYR A 52 11.42 7.54 -8.90
N GLU A 53 11.14 8.44 -9.84
CA GLU A 53 11.92 8.59 -11.07
C GLU A 53 13.37 9.03 -10.77
N GLN A 54 13.54 10.01 -9.88
CA GLN A 54 14.87 10.45 -9.44
C GLN A 54 15.64 9.33 -8.74
N ARG A 55 14.98 8.55 -7.87
CA ARG A 55 15.59 7.41 -7.18
C ARG A 55 16.01 6.32 -8.17
N LYS A 56 15.24 6.06 -9.22
CA LYS A 56 15.59 5.11 -10.29
C LYS A 56 16.89 5.54 -10.96
N GLN A 57 16.97 6.79 -11.41
CA GLN A 57 18.17 7.35 -12.03
C GLN A 57 19.37 7.32 -11.09
N MET A 58 19.18 7.65 -9.81
CA MET A 58 20.25 7.62 -8.81
C MET A 58 20.78 6.20 -8.61
N LYS A 59 19.88 5.20 -8.49
CA LYS A 59 20.28 3.79 -8.39
C LYS A 59 21.12 3.38 -9.58
N GLU A 60 20.66 3.65 -10.79
CA GLU A 60 21.39 3.30 -12.03
C GLU A 60 22.78 3.97 -12.08
N ARG A 61 22.89 5.25 -11.72
CA ARG A 61 24.18 5.96 -11.64
C ARG A 61 25.12 5.36 -10.60
N VAL A 62 24.62 5.04 -9.41
CA VAL A 62 25.41 4.41 -8.35
C VAL A 62 25.89 3.03 -8.80
N PHE A 63 25.04 2.24 -9.45
CA PHE A 63 25.42 0.96 -10.02
C PHE A 63 26.46 1.10 -11.12
N ALA A 64 26.30 2.05 -12.05
CA ALA A 64 27.28 2.30 -13.11
C ALA A 64 28.64 2.70 -12.54
N LYS A 65 28.66 3.62 -11.56
CA LYS A 65 29.88 4.06 -10.88
C LYS A 65 30.56 2.92 -10.12
N ALA A 66 29.78 2.06 -9.47
CA ALA A 66 30.32 0.88 -8.80
C ALA A 66 30.92 -0.12 -9.80
N LYS A 67 30.29 -0.31 -10.97
CA LYS A 67 30.80 -1.17 -12.03
C LYS A 67 32.15 -0.70 -12.58
N GLU A 68 32.26 0.58 -12.90
CA GLU A 68 33.50 1.20 -13.38
C GLU A 68 34.61 1.14 -12.32
N LYS A 69 34.31 1.53 -11.08
CA LYS A 69 35.31 1.60 -10.00
C LYS A 69 35.85 0.23 -9.60
N TYR A 70 35.00 -0.80 -9.59
CA TYR A 70 35.36 -2.12 -9.08
C TYR A 70 35.47 -3.18 -10.18
N ALA A 71 35.52 -2.78 -11.45
CA ALA A 71 35.58 -3.67 -12.62
C ALA A 71 34.53 -4.79 -12.59
N MET A 72 33.31 -4.48 -12.10
CA MET A 72 32.21 -5.45 -11.96
C MET A 72 31.48 -5.71 -13.29
N GLU A 73 32.07 -5.29 -14.41
CA GLU A 73 31.51 -5.46 -15.76
C GLU A 73 31.35 -6.94 -16.16
N TYR A 74 32.06 -7.86 -15.50
CA TYR A 74 32.09 -9.27 -15.85
C TYR A 74 31.87 -10.23 -14.67
N ILE A 75 30.88 -9.97 -13.81
CA ILE A 75 30.34 -11.04 -12.97
C ILE A 75 29.34 -11.81 -13.81
N PHE A 76 29.79 -12.94 -14.37
CA PHE A 76 28.91 -13.93 -14.98
C PHE A 76 28.05 -14.53 -13.86
N ILE A 77 26.88 -13.94 -13.61
CA ILE A 77 25.91 -14.48 -12.65
C ILE A 77 25.31 -15.74 -13.28
N LYS A 78 26.00 -16.88 -13.15
CA LYS A 78 25.34 -18.18 -13.26
C LYS A 78 24.34 -18.24 -12.10
N ASN A 79 23.07 -18.48 -12.41
CA ASN A 79 21.96 -18.75 -11.47
C ASN A 79 21.08 -17.57 -11.04
N PHE A 80 20.58 -16.75 -11.97
CA PHE A 80 19.38 -15.93 -11.74
C PHE A 80 18.19 -16.34 -12.62
N SER A 81 18.07 -17.64 -12.87
CA SER A 81 16.90 -18.25 -13.49
C SER A 81 16.68 -19.63 -12.90
N ALA A 82 16.21 -19.67 -11.65
CA ALA A 82 15.55 -20.83 -11.05
C ALA A 82 14.95 -20.43 -9.68
N VAL A 83 13.79 -19.75 -9.69
CA VAL A 83 12.59 -20.07 -8.88
C VAL A 83 11.39 -19.52 -9.65
#